data_AF-A0A496U650-F1
#
_entry.id   AF-A0A496U650-F1
#
_cell.length_a   1.000
_cell.length_b   1.000
_cell.length_c   1.000
_cell.angle_alpha   90.00
_cell.angle_beta   90.00
_cell.angle_gamma   90.00
#
_symmetry.space_group_name_H-M   'P 1'
#
loop_
_entity.id
_entity.type
_entity.pdbx_description
1 polymer ?
#
loop_
_entity_poly.entity_id
_entity_poly.type
_entity_poly.pdbx_seq_one_letter_code
_entity_poly.pdbx_strand_id
1 'polypeptide(L)'
;MRVLFLWHMHQPSYVVYEKDGYVSYLPWVLLHALREYYEMPRILAEFDNVKATFNLVPSLIEQLELYARGEVKCIFTEMVLKPAGELTDAEKEFILYHFFNVNPKTRVKPYRRYELLYLKRGSPLKLGEKIRRFKDQEYRDIQFFYLFSSISPLLIEETSFLKELLLKERDYSEEDKKELLKWMREKIFYVIGLYRDLVKKGKIEISTSPFYHPIMPVLYNSRNVIESNPYTLLPSISFSKAKNVDTQIRDALHFMENKIECKILGIWPPEGSVSPDIIPLLKKYDIQWIATDEGILEKSLYKAGKTFKRSDIYRVYEFNGVKIFFRDRELSDRIGFIYSRWSERQAAKDFIERLRHLAREHSHGVVSIILDGENPWENYSEGGINFLRRVYEELSKSSVLNTVTFSEVVKDTAAERLSTLHPGSWIKADFSTWIGHPEKNRAWEYLIKVKDLLEEKSINNAAKRELMAAEGSDWFWWYGDDNFTLYSREFDAIFR
;
A
#
# COMPACT_ATOMS: atom_id res chain seq x y z
N MET A 1 -8.07 -26.14 -8.79
CA MET A 1 -8.41 -24.70 -8.85
C MET A 1 -7.15 -23.87 -8.72
N ARG A 2 -7.08 -22.74 -9.42
CA ARG A 2 -5.95 -21.82 -9.38
C ARG A 2 -6.23 -20.68 -8.41
N VAL A 3 -5.28 -20.39 -7.53
CA VAL A 3 -5.38 -19.32 -6.51
C VAL A 3 -4.35 -18.26 -6.84
N LEU A 4 -4.76 -17.02 -7.03
CA LEU A 4 -3.85 -15.89 -7.23
C LEU A 4 -3.92 -14.97 -6.04
N PHE A 5 -2.76 -14.62 -5.49
CA PHE A 5 -2.62 -13.54 -4.53
C PHE A 5 -2.08 -12.30 -5.24
N LEU A 6 -2.70 -11.15 -5.00
CA LEU A 6 -2.15 -9.83 -5.30
C LEU A 6 -2.07 -9.05 -4.00
N TRP A 7 -0.84 -8.84 -3.53
CA TRP A 7 -0.54 -7.97 -2.39
C TRP A 7 -0.18 -6.58 -2.90
N HIS A 8 -1.03 -5.60 -2.63
CA HIS A 8 -0.84 -4.23 -3.10
C HIS A 8 -0.02 -3.42 -2.10
N MET A 9 1.24 -3.12 -2.44
CA MET A 9 2.16 -2.37 -1.60
C MET A 9 2.17 -0.91 -2.05
N HIS A 10 1.59 -0.04 -1.23
CA HIS A 10 1.45 1.37 -1.56
C HIS A 10 1.74 2.29 -0.36
N GLN A 11 2.26 3.47 -0.68
CA GLN A 11 2.27 4.63 0.20
C GLN A 11 2.15 5.89 -0.67
N PRO A 12 1.40 6.91 -0.23
CA PRO A 12 1.45 8.25 -0.81
C PRO A 12 2.89 8.77 -0.90
N SER A 13 3.12 9.75 -1.78
CA SER A 13 4.38 10.47 -1.82
C SER A 13 4.47 11.43 -0.63
N TYR A 14 4.99 10.96 0.50
CA TYR A 14 5.24 11.80 1.68
C TYR A 14 6.47 12.68 1.55
N VAL A 15 7.34 12.31 0.60
CA VAL A 15 8.55 13.04 0.26
C VAL A 15 8.21 14.13 -0.76
N VAL A 16 8.58 15.37 -0.41
CA VAL A 16 8.40 16.58 -1.22
C VAL A 16 9.77 17.19 -1.48
N TYR A 17 9.98 17.74 -2.69
CA TYR A 17 11.21 18.46 -3.02
C TYR A 17 11.10 19.93 -2.60
N GLU A 18 11.83 20.30 -1.54
CA GLU A 18 11.92 21.67 -1.03
C GLU A 18 13.25 22.33 -1.38
N LYS A 19 13.40 23.60 -0.98
CA LYS A 19 14.60 24.41 -1.25
C LYS A 19 15.90 23.73 -0.80
N ASP A 20 15.85 23.01 0.32
CA ASP A 20 17.01 22.39 0.97
C ASP A 20 17.11 20.87 0.69
N GLY A 21 16.33 20.35 -0.27
CA GLY A 21 16.33 18.95 -0.69
C GLY A 21 15.03 18.21 -0.37
N TYR A 22 15.10 16.88 -0.30
CA TYR A 22 13.92 16.02 -0.05
C TYR A 22 13.53 16.02 1.43
N VAL A 23 12.30 16.41 1.71
CA VAL A 23 11.71 16.42 3.06
C VAL A 23 10.56 15.42 3.12
N SER A 24 10.53 14.58 4.15
CA SER A 24 9.41 13.67 4.40
C SER A 24 8.63 14.12 5.63
N TYR A 25 7.36 14.44 5.41
CA TYR A 25 6.46 14.90 6.47
C TYR A 25 5.89 13.76 7.31
N LEU A 26 5.80 12.56 6.74
CA LEU A 26 5.32 11.37 7.42
C LEU A 26 6.33 10.22 7.29
N PRO A 27 6.41 9.29 8.26
CA PRO A 27 7.47 8.28 8.34
C PRO A 27 7.04 6.91 7.80
N TRP A 28 5.82 6.76 7.28
CA TRP A 28 5.20 5.45 7.10
C TRP A 28 5.95 4.54 6.15
N VAL A 29 6.53 5.09 5.07
CA VAL A 29 7.44 4.33 4.17
C VAL A 29 8.59 3.68 4.96
N LEU A 30 9.23 4.42 5.86
CA LEU A 30 10.31 3.90 6.70
C LEU A 30 9.81 2.82 7.66
N LEU A 31 8.66 3.05 8.30
CA LEU A 31 8.13 2.14 9.33
C LEU A 31 7.56 0.82 8.77
N HIS A 32 7.19 0.79 7.49
CA HIS A 32 6.73 -0.42 6.80
C HIS A 32 7.86 -1.16 6.06
N ALA A 33 8.97 -0.47 5.76
CA ALA A 33 10.06 -1.00 4.94
C ALA A 33 10.65 -2.33 5.45
N LEU A 34 10.86 -2.44 6.75
CA LEU A 34 11.47 -3.62 7.39
C LEU A 34 10.44 -4.52 8.07
N ARG A 35 9.18 -4.37 7.68
CA ARG A 35 8.06 -5.21 8.07
C ARG A 35 7.36 -5.71 6.84
N GLU A 36 6.21 -5.18 6.47
CA GLU A 36 5.32 -5.77 5.50
C GLU A 36 6.01 -5.92 4.13
N TYR A 37 6.84 -4.93 3.76
CA TYR A 37 7.60 -4.95 2.49
C TYR A 37 8.74 -5.98 2.49
N TYR A 38 9.24 -6.40 3.65
CA TYR A 38 10.27 -7.43 3.80
C TYR A 38 9.68 -8.81 4.12
N GLU A 39 8.82 -8.88 5.14
CA GLU A 39 8.26 -10.09 5.75
C GLU A 39 7.48 -10.91 4.75
N MET A 40 6.56 -10.29 4.02
CA MET A 40 5.66 -11.01 3.13
C MET A 40 6.40 -11.79 2.03
N PRO A 41 7.27 -11.17 1.20
CA PRO A 41 8.05 -11.91 0.21
C PRO A 41 9.03 -12.89 0.86
N ARG A 42 9.61 -12.55 2.02
CA ARG A 42 10.54 -13.43 2.75
C ARG A 42 9.88 -14.70 3.28
N ILE A 43 8.66 -14.60 3.82
CA ILE A 43 7.87 -15.75 4.30
C ILE A 43 7.46 -16.63 3.13
N LEU A 44 7.00 -16.02 2.02
CA LEU A 44 6.65 -16.79 0.82
C LEU A 44 7.84 -17.59 0.29
N ALA A 45 9.05 -17.03 0.34
CA ALA A 45 10.28 -17.70 -0.09
C ALA A 45 10.63 -18.98 0.70
N GLU A 46 9.98 -19.24 1.85
CA GLU A 46 10.15 -20.49 2.61
C GLU A 46 9.46 -21.69 1.95
N PHE A 47 8.58 -21.46 0.97
CA PHE A 47 7.74 -22.50 0.35
C PHE A 47 8.02 -22.65 -1.14
N ASP A 48 8.27 -23.89 -1.59
CA ASP A 48 8.87 -24.06 -2.90
C ASP A 48 7.93 -23.87 -4.09
N ASN A 49 6.68 -24.31 -3.91
CA ASN A 49 5.63 -24.34 -4.92
C ASN A 49 4.52 -23.31 -4.66
N VAL A 50 4.74 -22.36 -3.75
CA VAL A 50 3.82 -21.26 -3.49
C VAL A 50 4.25 -20.03 -4.29
N LYS A 51 3.30 -19.42 -5.01
CA LYS A 51 3.51 -18.22 -5.81
C LYS A 51 2.52 -17.13 -5.44
N ALA A 52 2.95 -15.88 -5.59
CA ALA A 52 2.10 -14.72 -5.44
C ALA A 52 2.55 -13.59 -6.37
N THR A 53 1.67 -12.63 -6.58
CA THR A 53 1.99 -11.37 -7.24
C THR A 53 2.05 -10.26 -6.19
N PHE A 54 3.12 -9.48 -6.24
CA PHE A 54 3.25 -8.25 -5.45
C PHE A 54 3.11 -7.08 -6.39
N ASN A 55 2.15 -6.21 -6.11
CA ASN A 55 2.06 -4.93 -6.78
C ASN A 55 2.89 -3.91 -6.02
N LEU A 56 3.86 -3.29 -6.68
CA LEU A 56 4.74 -2.30 -6.09
C LEU A 56 4.48 -0.95 -6.76
N VAL A 57 3.96 0.03 -6.02
CA VAL A 57 3.75 1.37 -6.55
C VAL A 57 5.09 2.10 -6.72
N PRO A 58 5.37 2.75 -7.87
CA PRO A 58 6.66 3.39 -8.12
C PRO A 58 7.03 4.47 -7.09
N SER A 59 6.07 5.30 -6.66
CA SER A 59 6.28 6.31 -5.62
C SER A 59 6.72 5.70 -4.28
N LEU A 60 6.26 4.51 -3.94
CA LEU A 60 6.74 3.79 -2.76
C LEU A 60 8.21 3.40 -2.92
N ILE A 61 8.57 2.80 -4.06
CA ILE A 61 9.94 2.33 -4.32
C ILE A 61 10.91 3.52 -4.40
N GLU A 62 10.53 4.64 -5.02
CA GLU A 62 11.34 5.87 -5.04
C GLU A 62 11.64 6.36 -3.61
N GLN A 63 10.62 6.41 -2.74
CA GLN A 63 10.80 6.82 -1.35
C GLN A 63 11.69 5.85 -0.56
N LEU A 64 11.51 4.54 -0.73
CA LEU A 64 12.38 3.53 -0.09
C LEU A 64 13.85 3.73 -0.48
N GLU A 65 14.13 4.00 -1.76
CA GLU A 65 15.50 4.28 -2.20
C GLU A 65 16.07 5.57 -1.61
N LEU A 66 15.26 6.63 -1.54
CA LEU A 66 15.67 7.90 -0.93
C LEU A 66 15.99 7.74 0.56
N TYR A 67 15.17 6.96 1.30
CA TYR A 67 15.45 6.59 2.68
C TYR A 67 16.73 5.77 2.82
N ALA A 68 16.93 4.77 1.95
CA ALA A 68 18.08 3.90 1.96
C ALA A 68 19.39 4.67 1.73
N ARG A 69 19.40 5.62 0.78
CA ARG A 69 20.54 6.52 0.51
C ARG A 69 20.76 7.59 1.58
N GLY A 70 19.81 7.77 2.51
CA GLY A 70 19.88 8.83 3.51
C GLY A 70 19.69 10.24 2.93
N GLU A 71 19.04 10.35 1.77
CA GLU A 71 18.81 11.60 1.03
C GLU A 71 17.56 12.35 1.51
N VAL A 72 16.80 11.76 2.45
CA VAL A 72 15.55 12.31 2.98
C VAL A 72 15.75 12.88 4.37
N LYS A 73 15.36 14.14 4.54
CA LYS A 73 15.14 14.76 5.84
C LYS A 73 13.74 14.43 6.33
N CYS A 74 13.60 13.36 7.12
CA CYS A 74 12.32 12.98 7.70
C CYS A 74 12.17 13.57 9.11
N ILE A 75 11.11 14.37 9.31
CA ILE A 75 10.82 15.09 10.57
C ILE A 75 10.84 14.12 11.77
N PHE A 76 10.27 12.94 11.60
CA PHE A 76 10.21 11.93 12.65
C PHE A 76 11.59 11.35 12.98
N THR A 77 12.42 11.05 11.98
CA THR A 77 13.78 10.55 12.23
C THR A 77 14.69 11.62 12.84
N GLU A 78 14.50 12.89 12.52
CA GLU A 78 15.19 13.99 13.19
C GLU A 78 14.80 14.06 14.67
N MET A 79 13.51 13.91 14.97
CA MET A 79 13.02 13.83 16.35
C MET A 79 13.51 12.58 17.08
N VAL A 80 13.74 11.46 16.39
CA VAL A 80 14.39 10.29 17.00
C VAL A 80 15.86 10.59 17.34
N LEU A 81 16.61 11.20 16.41
CA LEU A 81 18.05 11.40 16.57
C LEU A 81 18.42 12.58 17.48
N LYS A 82 17.50 13.54 17.70
CA LYS A 82 17.78 14.70 18.55
C LYS A 82 18.07 14.25 20.00
N PRO A 83 19.16 14.73 20.63
CA PRO A 83 19.48 14.39 22.01
C PRO A 83 18.36 14.78 22.97
N ALA A 84 17.98 13.87 23.87
CA ALA A 84 16.80 14.08 24.70
C ALA A 84 16.90 15.31 25.62
N GLY A 85 18.11 15.67 26.06
CA GLY A 85 18.38 16.85 26.87
C GLY A 85 18.28 18.18 26.11
N GLU A 86 18.27 18.14 24.78
CA GLU A 86 18.18 19.32 23.90
C GLU A 86 16.77 19.51 23.32
N LEU A 87 15.82 18.63 23.67
CA LEU A 87 14.44 18.73 23.22
C LEU A 87 13.74 19.93 23.88
N THR A 88 13.15 20.77 23.04
CA THR A 88 12.22 21.82 23.47
C THR A 88 10.91 21.21 23.97
N ASP A 89 10.11 22.00 24.68
CA ASP A 89 8.81 21.56 25.19
C ASP A 89 7.85 21.10 24.07
N ALA A 90 7.87 21.80 22.92
CA ALA A 90 7.06 21.43 21.75
C ALA A 90 7.52 20.10 21.11
N GLU A 91 8.83 19.84 21.05
CA GLU A 91 9.37 18.58 20.51
C GLU A 91 9.12 17.40 21.48
N LYS A 92 9.15 17.65 22.80
CA LYS A 92 8.72 16.67 23.80
C LYS A 92 7.26 16.31 23.63
N GLU A 93 6.39 17.31 23.41
CA GLU A 93 4.98 17.09 23.12
C GLU A 93 4.78 16.31 21.80
N PHE A 94 5.52 16.66 20.75
CA PHE A 94 5.55 15.91 19.48
C PHE A 94 5.86 14.43 19.71
N ILE A 95 6.94 14.12 20.43
CA ILE A 95 7.34 12.74 20.72
C ILE A 95 6.24 12.01 21.51
N LEU A 96 5.72 12.61 22.58
CA LEU A 96 4.67 11.97 23.40
C LEU A 96 3.35 11.80 22.67
N TYR A 97 3.08 12.60 21.65
CA TYR A 97 1.90 12.47 20.80
C TYR A 97 2.11 11.38 19.73
N HIS A 98 3.15 11.52 18.92
CA HIS A 98 3.30 10.72 17.70
C HIS A 98 4.00 9.38 17.92
N PHE A 99 4.95 9.28 18.85
CA PHE A 99 5.77 8.06 18.98
C PHE A 99 5.05 6.93 19.71
N PHE A 100 3.76 7.09 19.98
CA PHE A 100 2.85 6.02 20.42
C PHE A 100 1.71 5.77 19.44
N ASN A 101 1.69 6.42 18.27
CA ASN A 101 0.72 6.20 17.19
C ASN A 101 1.08 4.95 16.38
N VAL A 102 1.20 3.82 17.08
CA VAL A 102 1.37 2.47 16.56
C VAL A 102 0.41 1.56 17.32
N ASN A 103 0.05 0.40 16.77
CA ASN A 103 -0.91 -0.49 17.44
C ASN A 103 -0.42 -0.90 18.86
N PRO A 104 -1.12 -0.49 19.94
CA PRO A 104 -0.62 -0.72 21.30
C PRO A 104 -0.50 -2.20 21.66
N LYS A 105 -1.34 -3.07 21.08
CA LYS A 105 -1.37 -4.49 21.39
C LYS A 105 -0.19 -5.23 20.76
N THR A 106 0.19 -4.88 19.54
CA THR A 106 1.16 -5.65 18.73
C THR A 106 2.51 -4.95 18.57
N ARG A 107 2.58 -3.64 18.85
CA ARG A 107 3.80 -2.82 18.65
C ARG A 107 4.35 -2.23 19.94
N VAL A 108 3.50 -1.98 20.95
CA VAL A 108 3.92 -1.41 22.23
C VAL A 108 4.03 -2.48 23.31
N LYS A 109 2.94 -3.20 23.56
CA LYS A 109 2.83 -4.23 24.62
C LYS A 109 3.92 -5.31 24.60
N PRO A 110 4.45 -5.77 23.44
CA PRO A 110 5.54 -6.74 23.43
C PRO A 110 6.82 -6.25 24.13
N TYR A 111 7.02 -4.93 24.23
CA TYR A 111 8.20 -4.34 24.85
C TYR A 111 7.82 -3.72 26.20
N ARG A 112 8.15 -4.42 27.30
CA ARG A 112 7.72 -4.06 28.66
C ARG A 112 8.01 -2.60 29.02
N ARG A 113 9.21 -2.11 28.71
CA ARG A 113 9.60 -0.73 28.97
C ARG A 113 8.76 0.27 28.18
N TYR A 114 8.52 -0.01 26.91
CA TYR A 114 7.70 0.85 26.05
C TYR A 114 6.25 0.90 26.51
N GLU A 115 5.69 -0.24 26.93
CA GLU A 115 4.35 -0.32 27.56
C GLU A 115 4.27 0.56 28.82
N LEU A 116 5.26 0.50 29.71
CA LEU A 116 5.29 1.33 30.91
C LEU A 116 5.32 2.82 30.56
N LEU A 117 6.06 3.22 29.53
CA LEU A 117 6.15 4.61 29.07
C LEU A 117 4.83 5.06 28.39
N TYR A 118 4.19 4.17 27.64
CA TYR A 118 2.86 4.41 27.05
C TYR A 118 1.78 4.64 28.13
N LEU A 119 1.77 3.78 29.15
CA LEU A 119 0.88 3.89 30.31
C LEU A 119 1.15 5.14 31.12
N LYS A 120 2.42 5.47 31.36
CA LYS A 120 2.84 6.72 32.01
C LYS A 120 2.37 7.95 31.22
N ARG A 121 2.44 7.90 29.88
CA ARG A 121 1.98 8.99 29.02
C ARG A 121 0.47 9.14 29.09
N GLY A 122 -0.27 8.01 29.07
CA GLY A 122 -1.72 7.82 29.24
C GLY A 122 -2.62 8.95 28.70
N SER A 123 -3.54 8.73 27.75
CA SER A 123 -4.27 9.81 27.05
C SER A 123 -3.39 10.84 26.32
N PRO A 124 -3.60 11.06 25.00
CA PRO A 124 -2.83 12.03 24.23
C PRO A 124 -3.29 13.48 24.44
N LEU A 125 -4.19 13.72 25.41
CA LEU A 125 -4.66 15.06 25.75
C LEU A 125 -3.76 15.74 26.79
N LYS A 126 -3.63 17.08 26.68
CA LYS A 126 -2.87 17.95 27.60
C LYS A 126 -1.42 17.49 27.79
N LEU A 127 -0.74 17.14 26.70
CA LEU A 127 0.63 16.61 26.77
C LEU A 127 1.63 17.64 27.32
N GLY A 128 1.44 18.93 27.05
CA GLY A 128 2.24 20.01 27.66
C GLY A 128 2.32 19.96 29.20
N GLU A 129 1.28 19.49 29.90
CA GLU A 129 1.31 19.31 31.37
C GLU A 129 2.08 18.05 31.80
N LYS A 130 2.29 17.12 30.86
CA LYS A 130 2.90 15.81 31.12
C LYS A 130 4.37 15.75 30.75
N ILE A 131 4.87 16.65 29.89
CA ILE A 131 6.26 16.63 29.43
C ILE A 131 7.27 16.60 30.58
N ARG A 132 6.98 17.30 31.68
CA ARG A 132 7.83 17.40 32.89
C ARG A 132 7.83 16.14 33.76
N ARG A 133 6.91 15.20 33.51
CA ARG A 133 6.85 13.91 34.22
C ARG A 133 7.87 12.92 33.67
N PHE A 134 8.39 13.16 32.48
CA PHE A 134 9.35 12.30 31.79
C PHE A 134 10.77 12.83 31.97
N LYS A 135 11.70 11.93 32.27
CA LYS A 135 13.14 12.21 32.31
C LYS A 135 13.74 12.05 30.91
N ASP A 136 14.89 12.64 30.67
CA ASP A 136 15.60 12.54 29.38
C ASP A 136 15.85 11.09 28.96
N GLN A 137 16.19 10.20 29.90
CA GLN A 137 16.34 8.77 29.61
C GLN A 137 15.04 8.12 29.13
N GLU A 138 13.89 8.57 29.62
CA GLU A 138 12.59 8.05 29.17
C GLU A 138 12.26 8.53 27.76
N TYR A 139 12.62 9.77 27.41
CA TYR A 139 12.52 10.24 26.02
C TYR A 139 13.42 9.45 25.08
N ARG A 140 14.68 9.15 25.48
CA ARG A 140 15.56 8.28 24.70
C ARG A 140 14.97 6.91 24.45
N ASP A 141 14.41 6.28 25.49
CA ASP A 141 13.77 4.97 25.36
C ASP A 141 12.55 5.05 24.40
N ILE A 142 11.73 6.11 24.48
CA ILE A 142 10.60 6.31 23.56
C ILE A 142 11.07 6.47 22.11
N GLN A 143 12.08 7.33 21.88
CA GLN A 143 12.67 7.55 20.56
C GLN A 143 13.23 6.25 19.97
N PHE A 144 13.92 5.43 20.78
CA PHE A 144 14.43 4.14 20.37
C PHE A 144 13.30 3.17 20.01
N PHE A 145 12.34 2.95 20.91
CA PHE A 145 11.27 1.98 20.69
C PHE A 145 10.33 2.35 19.55
N TYR A 146 10.17 3.63 19.26
CA TYR A 146 9.41 4.08 18.09
C TYR A 146 9.97 3.46 16.79
N LEU A 147 11.28 3.53 16.57
CA LEU A 147 11.93 2.86 15.44
C LEU A 147 11.94 1.34 15.62
N PHE A 148 12.41 0.85 16.77
CA PHE A 148 12.63 -0.58 16.97
C PHE A 148 11.34 -1.39 16.82
N SER A 149 10.21 -0.85 17.28
CA SER A 149 8.90 -1.50 17.13
C SER A 149 8.49 -1.67 15.66
N SER A 150 9.10 -0.95 14.71
CA SER A 150 8.87 -1.06 13.26
C SER A 150 9.71 -2.09 12.54
N ILE A 151 10.51 -2.85 13.28
CA ILE A 151 11.31 -3.92 12.70
C ILE A 151 10.55 -5.25 12.82
N SER A 152 10.63 -6.05 11.78
CA SER A 152 10.10 -7.42 11.73
C SER A 152 10.66 -8.29 12.88
N PRO A 153 9.82 -9.09 13.56
CA PRO A 153 10.30 -10.15 14.44
C PRO A 153 11.30 -11.11 13.77
N LEU A 154 11.13 -11.42 12.48
CA LEU A 154 12.07 -12.27 11.73
C LEU A 154 13.47 -11.65 11.66
N LEU A 155 13.54 -10.34 11.41
CA LEU A 155 14.82 -9.63 11.36
C LEU A 155 15.50 -9.62 12.72
N ILE A 156 14.73 -9.43 13.80
CA ILE A 156 15.24 -9.49 15.17
C ILE A 156 15.78 -10.90 15.47
N GLU A 157 15.06 -11.96 15.07
CA GLU A 157 15.50 -13.35 15.23
C GLU A 157 16.74 -13.70 14.40
N GLU A 158 16.94 -13.07 13.24
CA GLU A 158 18.05 -13.38 12.33
C GLU A 158 19.30 -12.51 12.59
N THR A 159 19.19 -11.41 13.35
CA THR A 159 20.25 -10.39 13.46
C THR A 159 20.78 -10.21 14.88
N SER A 160 22.02 -10.61 15.14
CA SER A 160 22.66 -10.50 16.47
C SER A 160 22.63 -9.07 17.04
N PHE A 161 22.93 -8.05 16.24
CA PHE A 161 22.88 -6.64 16.63
C PHE A 161 21.50 -6.24 17.20
N LEU A 162 20.40 -6.65 16.56
CA LEU A 162 19.05 -6.35 17.04
C LEU A 162 18.70 -7.11 18.31
N LYS A 163 19.19 -8.35 18.46
CA LYS A 163 19.01 -9.13 19.69
C LYS A 163 19.72 -8.47 20.86
N GLU A 164 20.96 -8.03 20.67
CA GLU A 164 21.74 -7.33 21.68
C GLU A 164 21.02 -6.05 22.13
N LEU A 165 20.50 -5.27 21.19
CA LEU A 165 19.69 -4.10 21.51
C LEU A 165 18.42 -4.46 22.29
N LEU A 166 17.69 -5.51 21.87
CA LEU A 166 16.49 -5.97 22.56
C LEU A 166 16.77 -6.39 24.02
N LEU A 167 17.89 -7.06 24.26
CA LEU A 167 18.32 -7.53 25.59
C LEU A 167 18.60 -6.39 26.58
N LYS A 168 18.87 -5.17 26.10
CA LYS A 168 19.06 -4.00 26.98
C LYS A 168 17.78 -3.64 27.73
N GLU A 169 16.62 -3.88 27.11
CA GLU A 169 15.25 -3.58 27.56
C GLU A 169 14.93 -2.09 27.86
N ARG A 170 15.93 -1.30 28.26
CA ARG A 170 15.82 0.08 28.77
C ARG A 170 17.19 0.76 28.74
N ASP A 171 17.19 2.03 29.11
CA ASP A 171 18.39 2.85 29.27
C ASP A 171 19.20 2.98 27.97
N TYR A 172 18.49 3.14 26.85
CA TYR A 172 19.09 3.32 25.52
C TYR A 172 19.85 4.66 25.44
N SER A 173 20.95 4.63 24.72
CA SER A 173 21.85 5.76 24.48
C SER A 173 21.48 6.51 23.20
N GLU A 174 22.06 7.70 23.04
CA GLU A 174 21.97 8.44 21.77
C GLU A 174 22.62 7.67 20.61
N GLU A 175 23.66 6.88 20.91
CA GLU A 175 24.35 6.08 19.91
C GLU A 175 23.51 4.89 19.45
N ASP A 176 22.80 4.21 20.36
CA ASP A 176 21.90 3.10 19.98
C ASP A 176 20.86 3.54 18.94
N LYS A 177 20.31 4.76 19.07
CA LYS A 177 19.35 5.33 18.12
C LYS A 177 19.96 5.57 16.74
N LYS A 178 21.20 6.08 16.71
CA LYS A 178 21.95 6.34 15.47
C LYS A 178 22.31 5.03 14.78
N GLU A 179 22.85 4.07 15.51
CA GLU A 179 23.21 2.76 15.00
C GLU A 179 21.99 2.00 14.48
N LEU A 180 20.86 2.04 15.21
CA LEU A 180 19.61 1.44 14.77
C LEU A 180 19.13 2.05 13.46
N LEU A 181 19.04 3.38 13.35
CA LEU A 181 18.56 4.02 12.12
C LEU A 181 19.52 3.78 10.94
N LYS A 182 20.83 3.79 11.19
CA LYS A 182 21.84 3.44 10.18
C LYS A 182 21.63 2.01 9.68
N TRP A 183 21.51 1.05 10.60
CA TRP A 183 21.23 -0.34 10.28
C TRP A 183 19.91 -0.48 9.49
N MET A 184 18.87 0.25 9.87
CA MET A 184 17.60 0.23 9.14
C MET A 184 17.79 0.70 7.69
N ARG A 185 18.46 1.83 7.46
CA ARG A 185 18.71 2.36 6.11
C ARG A 185 19.49 1.38 5.24
N GLU A 186 20.53 0.76 5.80
CA GLU A 186 21.28 -0.29 5.13
C GLU A 186 20.38 -1.48 4.80
N LYS A 187 19.49 -1.89 5.72
CA LYS A 187 18.60 -3.02 5.50
C LYS A 187 17.53 -2.78 4.43
N ILE A 188 17.06 -1.54 4.27
CA ILE A 188 16.06 -1.16 3.26
C ILE A 188 16.58 -1.42 1.84
N PHE A 189 17.87 -1.21 1.56
CA PHE A 189 18.46 -1.56 0.26
C PHE A 189 18.23 -3.03 -0.12
N TYR A 190 18.31 -3.94 0.85
CA TYR A 190 18.13 -5.36 0.60
C TYR A 190 16.67 -5.74 0.32
N VAL A 191 15.69 -4.94 0.74
CA VAL A 191 14.26 -5.21 0.50
C VAL A 191 13.98 -5.19 -1.01
N ILE A 192 14.47 -4.17 -1.72
CA ILE A 192 14.31 -4.07 -3.18
C ILE A 192 15.04 -5.23 -3.88
N GLY A 193 16.24 -5.57 -3.42
CA GLY A 193 17.00 -6.72 -3.91
C GLY A 193 16.28 -8.05 -3.73
N LEU A 194 15.59 -8.24 -2.60
CA LEU A 194 14.80 -9.45 -2.32
C LEU A 194 13.69 -9.66 -3.37
N TYR A 195 12.92 -8.63 -3.70
CA TYR A 195 11.90 -8.73 -4.75
C TYR A 195 12.52 -9.13 -6.10
N ARG A 196 13.62 -8.46 -6.49
CA ARG A 196 14.35 -8.77 -7.73
C ARG A 196 14.80 -10.23 -7.78
N ASP A 197 15.38 -10.74 -6.70
CA ASP A 197 15.87 -12.11 -6.62
C ASP A 197 14.73 -13.13 -6.68
N LEU A 198 13.59 -12.85 -6.05
CA LEU A 198 12.43 -13.74 -6.08
C LEU A 198 11.74 -13.76 -7.45
N VAL A 199 11.72 -12.63 -8.17
CA VAL A 199 11.28 -12.59 -9.58
C VAL A 199 12.19 -13.44 -10.45
N LYS A 200 13.51 -13.28 -10.34
CA LYS A 200 14.50 -14.08 -11.10
C LYS A 200 14.36 -15.58 -10.84
N LYS A 201 13.98 -15.97 -9.61
CA LYS A 201 13.70 -17.36 -9.22
C LYS A 201 12.31 -17.86 -9.66
N GLY A 202 11.48 -17.01 -10.26
CA GLY A 202 10.11 -17.36 -10.67
C GLY A 202 9.15 -17.66 -9.52
N LYS A 203 9.48 -17.19 -8.30
CA LYS A 203 8.68 -17.37 -7.07
C LYS A 203 7.54 -16.37 -7.00
N ILE A 204 7.79 -15.15 -7.47
CA ILE A 204 6.80 -14.08 -7.49
C ILE A 204 6.72 -13.44 -8.87
N GLU A 205 5.59 -12.80 -9.14
CA GLU A 205 5.44 -11.83 -10.20
C GLU A 205 5.38 -10.42 -9.59
N ILE A 206 5.96 -9.43 -10.28
CA ILE A 206 5.73 -8.02 -9.95
C ILE A 206 4.76 -7.42 -10.96
N SER A 207 3.72 -6.78 -10.44
CA SER A 207 2.91 -5.81 -11.18
C SER A 207 3.21 -4.40 -10.66
N THR A 208 2.85 -3.38 -11.44
CA THR A 208 3.00 -1.97 -11.02
C THR A 208 1.66 -1.25 -11.03
N SER A 209 1.66 -0.01 -10.56
CA SER A 209 0.59 0.97 -10.73
C SER A 209 1.17 2.20 -11.45
N PRO A 210 0.33 3.11 -11.99
CA PRO A 210 0.80 4.41 -12.44
C PRO A 210 1.53 5.17 -11.32
N PHE A 211 2.49 6.00 -11.68
CA PHE A 211 3.62 6.38 -10.81
C PHE A 211 3.22 6.87 -9.41
N TYR A 212 2.27 7.80 -9.34
CA TYR A 212 1.80 8.42 -8.09
C TYR A 212 0.38 7.97 -7.71
N HIS A 213 -0.06 6.82 -8.21
CA HIS A 213 -1.33 6.19 -7.83
C HIS A 213 -2.61 7.05 -8.05
N PRO A 214 -2.80 7.74 -9.19
CA PRO A 214 -4.01 8.51 -9.47
C PRO A 214 -5.22 7.62 -9.78
N ILE A 215 -6.44 8.09 -9.50
CA ILE A 215 -7.66 7.48 -10.04
C ILE A 215 -7.73 7.72 -11.55
N MET A 216 -7.14 6.79 -12.31
CA MET A 216 -6.92 6.97 -13.76
C MET A 216 -8.18 7.35 -14.53
N PRO A 217 -9.36 6.70 -14.32
CA PRO A 217 -10.58 7.07 -15.05
C PRO A 217 -10.99 8.52 -14.84
N VAL A 218 -10.93 9.01 -13.59
CA VAL A 218 -11.33 10.37 -13.23
C VAL A 218 -10.34 11.38 -13.81
N LEU A 219 -9.04 11.12 -13.68
CA LEU A 219 -7.99 11.97 -14.23
C LEU A 219 -8.02 12.01 -15.77
N TYR A 220 -8.28 10.87 -16.41
CA TYR A 220 -8.40 10.78 -17.86
C TYR A 220 -9.56 11.66 -18.34
N ASN A 221 -10.75 11.53 -17.74
CA ASN A 221 -11.93 12.33 -18.05
C ASN A 221 -12.90 12.36 -16.86
N SER A 222 -13.16 13.54 -16.30
CA SER A 222 -14.04 13.68 -15.14
C SER A 222 -15.49 13.24 -15.39
N ARG A 223 -15.91 13.09 -16.66
CA ARG A 223 -17.23 12.55 -17.03
C ARG A 223 -17.42 11.08 -16.69
N ASN A 224 -16.34 10.30 -16.53
CA ASN A 224 -16.41 8.90 -16.10
C ASN A 224 -17.11 8.74 -14.75
N VAL A 225 -17.12 9.79 -13.92
CA VAL A 225 -17.87 9.85 -12.66
C VAL A 225 -19.37 9.68 -12.88
N ILE A 226 -19.94 10.39 -13.85
CA ILE A 226 -21.37 10.31 -14.17
C ILE A 226 -21.73 8.90 -14.67
N GLU A 227 -20.86 8.31 -15.50
CA GLU A 227 -21.07 6.96 -16.04
C GLU A 227 -20.98 5.85 -14.97
N SER A 228 -20.21 6.09 -13.90
CA SER A 228 -20.10 5.21 -12.75
C SER A 228 -21.30 5.33 -11.79
N ASN A 229 -21.69 6.58 -11.49
CA ASN A 229 -22.78 6.92 -10.58
C ASN A 229 -23.35 8.31 -10.92
N PRO A 230 -24.54 8.40 -11.55
CA PRO A 230 -25.12 9.65 -12.02
C PRO A 230 -25.56 10.61 -10.91
N TYR A 231 -25.57 10.16 -9.65
CA TYR A 231 -25.94 10.98 -8.49
C TYR A 231 -24.75 11.66 -7.82
N THR A 232 -23.53 11.42 -8.31
CA THR A 232 -22.32 12.03 -7.75
C THR A 232 -22.23 13.50 -8.12
N LEU A 233 -22.07 14.37 -7.11
CA LEU A 233 -21.90 15.81 -7.33
C LEU A 233 -20.53 16.10 -7.94
N LEU A 234 -20.49 16.70 -9.12
CA LEU A 234 -19.24 17.04 -9.77
C LEU A 234 -18.65 18.37 -9.28
N PRO A 235 -17.33 18.54 -9.40
CA PRO A 235 -16.71 19.86 -9.32
C PRO A 235 -17.32 20.82 -10.34
N SER A 236 -17.22 22.12 -10.06
CA SER A 236 -17.72 23.17 -10.98
C SER A 236 -16.99 23.19 -12.33
N ILE A 237 -15.82 22.57 -12.40
CA ILE A 237 -15.02 22.41 -13.61
C ILE A 237 -15.09 20.97 -14.14
N SER A 238 -15.16 20.82 -15.46
CA SER A 238 -14.89 19.55 -16.13
C SER A 238 -13.45 19.55 -16.62
N PHE A 239 -12.77 18.41 -16.49
CA PHE A 239 -11.38 18.28 -16.88
C PHE A 239 -11.11 16.95 -17.56
N SER A 240 -10.07 16.93 -18.39
CA SER A 240 -9.54 15.73 -19.01
C SER A 240 -8.03 15.86 -19.12
N LYS A 241 -7.30 14.98 -18.44
CA LYS A 241 -5.84 14.96 -18.38
C LYS A 241 -5.28 13.61 -18.85
N ALA A 242 -5.79 13.10 -19.97
CA ALA A 242 -5.37 11.83 -20.58
C ALA A 242 -3.84 11.70 -20.79
N LYS A 243 -3.17 12.80 -21.16
CA LYS A 243 -1.70 12.84 -21.31
C LYS A 243 -0.96 12.58 -19.99
N ASN A 244 -1.54 12.98 -18.86
CA ASN A 244 -0.94 12.76 -17.55
C ASN A 244 -1.08 11.29 -17.16
N VAL A 245 -2.26 10.68 -17.41
CA VAL A 245 -2.45 9.23 -17.24
C VAL A 245 -1.44 8.43 -18.08
N ASP A 246 -1.28 8.77 -19.36
CA ASP A 246 -0.28 8.14 -20.25
C ASP A 246 1.15 8.30 -19.72
N THR A 247 1.49 9.49 -19.24
CA THR A 247 2.80 9.79 -18.64
C THR A 247 3.04 8.99 -17.35
N GLN A 248 2.05 8.93 -16.46
CA GLN A 248 2.14 8.16 -15.22
C GLN A 248 2.33 6.66 -15.46
N ILE A 249 1.67 6.10 -16.47
CA ILE A 249 1.85 4.69 -16.86
C ILE A 249 3.23 4.48 -17.46
N ARG A 250 3.64 5.30 -18.45
CA ARG A 250 4.93 5.18 -19.12
C ARG A 250 6.09 5.27 -18.13
N ASP A 251 6.07 6.29 -17.29
CA ASP A 251 7.16 6.57 -16.36
C ASP A 251 7.21 5.51 -15.25
N ALA A 252 6.05 4.99 -14.82
CA ALA A 252 5.97 3.85 -13.90
C ALA A 252 6.62 2.59 -14.47
N LEU A 253 6.26 2.22 -15.69
CA LEU A 253 6.82 1.04 -16.36
C LEU A 253 8.32 1.20 -16.55
N HIS A 254 8.76 2.34 -17.09
CA HIS A 254 10.19 2.59 -17.26
C HIS A 254 10.95 2.52 -15.93
N PHE A 255 10.42 3.13 -14.88
CA PHE A 255 11.06 3.09 -13.56
C PHE A 255 11.11 1.66 -13.01
N MET A 256 9.99 0.96 -12.95
CA MET A 256 9.91 -0.36 -12.32
C MET A 256 10.65 -1.45 -13.10
N GLU A 257 10.61 -1.43 -14.44
CA GLU A 257 11.35 -2.38 -15.26
C GLU A 257 12.87 -2.25 -15.05
N ASN A 258 13.36 -1.01 -14.89
CA ASN A 258 14.76 -0.77 -14.52
C ASN A 258 15.09 -1.23 -13.09
N LYS A 259 14.19 -1.03 -12.12
CA LYS A 259 14.44 -1.38 -10.71
C LYS A 259 14.37 -2.87 -10.43
N ILE A 260 13.43 -3.58 -11.07
CA ILE A 260 13.18 -5.00 -10.88
C ILE A 260 13.94 -5.85 -11.91
N GLU A 261 14.43 -5.25 -13.00
CA GLU A 261 15.13 -5.93 -14.09
C GLU A 261 14.24 -6.99 -14.77
N CYS A 262 12.94 -6.72 -14.88
CA CYS A 262 11.98 -7.58 -15.59
C CYS A 262 10.92 -6.74 -16.32
N LYS A 263 10.39 -7.25 -17.43
CA LYS A 263 9.23 -6.64 -18.12
C LYS A 263 8.00 -6.72 -17.22
N ILE A 264 7.25 -5.62 -17.10
CA ILE A 264 6.01 -5.60 -16.33
C ILE A 264 4.83 -5.88 -17.27
N LEU A 265 4.08 -6.95 -17.00
CA LEU A 265 2.94 -7.38 -17.83
C LEU A 265 1.58 -7.09 -17.20
N GLY A 266 1.58 -6.65 -15.94
CA GLY A 266 0.39 -6.45 -15.13
C GLY A 266 0.35 -5.07 -14.50
N ILE A 267 -0.83 -4.48 -14.48
CA ILE A 267 -1.11 -3.28 -13.69
C ILE A 267 -2.22 -3.55 -12.68
N TRP A 268 -1.99 -3.19 -11.42
CA TRP A 268 -3.09 -2.90 -10.50
C TRP A 268 -3.51 -1.45 -10.76
N PRO A 269 -4.70 -1.21 -11.33
CA PRO A 269 -5.19 0.14 -11.44
C PRO A 269 -5.38 0.70 -10.01
N PRO A 270 -4.96 1.93 -9.71
CA PRO A 270 -5.12 2.50 -8.38
C PRO A 270 -6.54 2.33 -7.88
N GLU A 271 -6.71 1.73 -6.71
CA GLU A 271 -8.04 1.44 -6.12
C GLU A 271 -8.91 0.50 -6.97
N GLY A 272 -8.29 -0.37 -7.76
CA GLY A 272 -8.97 -1.18 -8.77
C GLY A 272 -9.76 -0.34 -9.78
N SER A 273 -9.41 0.94 -9.97
CA SER A 273 -10.19 1.89 -10.78
C SER A 273 -10.06 1.62 -12.28
N VAL A 274 -11.18 1.37 -12.94
CA VAL A 274 -11.24 1.04 -14.38
C VAL A 274 -12.33 1.82 -15.10
N SER A 275 -12.15 1.96 -16.41
CA SER A 275 -13.13 2.51 -17.35
C SER A 275 -12.75 2.06 -18.78
N PRO A 276 -13.68 2.08 -19.76
CA PRO A 276 -13.38 1.66 -21.12
C PRO A 276 -12.23 2.43 -21.79
N ASP A 277 -12.07 3.71 -21.47
CA ASP A 277 -11.15 4.66 -22.09
C ASP A 277 -9.69 4.53 -21.63
N ILE A 278 -9.43 3.97 -20.43
CA ILE A 278 -8.06 3.70 -19.97
C ILE A 278 -7.47 2.43 -20.61
N ILE A 279 -8.30 1.48 -21.06
CA ILE A 279 -7.83 0.17 -21.55
C ILE A 279 -6.95 0.28 -22.81
N PRO A 280 -7.27 1.13 -23.81
CA PRO A 280 -6.39 1.37 -24.95
C PRO A 280 -5.00 1.90 -24.54
N LEU A 281 -4.89 2.71 -23.49
CA LEU A 281 -3.60 3.18 -22.98
C LEU A 281 -2.77 2.02 -22.42
N LEU A 282 -3.40 1.13 -21.66
CA LEU A 282 -2.70 -0.05 -21.11
C LEU A 282 -2.22 -0.98 -22.23
N LYS A 283 -3.06 -1.21 -23.24
CA LYS A 283 -2.69 -2.03 -24.41
C LYS A 283 -1.53 -1.44 -25.21
N LYS A 284 -1.45 -0.12 -25.34
CA LYS A 284 -0.34 0.59 -26.00
C LYS A 284 1.02 0.24 -25.38
N TYR A 285 1.05 -0.09 -24.09
CA TYR A 285 2.27 -0.45 -23.35
C TYR A 285 2.44 -1.96 -23.14
N ASP A 286 1.81 -2.80 -23.98
CA ASP A 286 1.86 -4.27 -23.90
C ASP A 286 1.39 -4.86 -22.55
N ILE A 287 0.56 -4.13 -21.79
CA ILE A 287 -0.01 -4.66 -20.55
C ILE A 287 -1.01 -5.76 -20.91
N GLN A 288 -0.79 -6.94 -20.33
CA GLN A 288 -1.55 -8.14 -20.65
C GLN A 288 -2.72 -8.35 -19.69
N TRP A 289 -2.59 -7.87 -18.44
CA TRP A 289 -3.65 -8.03 -17.46
C TRP A 289 -3.78 -6.84 -16.50
N ILE A 290 -5.01 -6.69 -16.01
CA ILE A 290 -5.37 -5.88 -14.84
C ILE A 290 -6.27 -6.67 -13.91
N ALA A 291 -6.44 -6.18 -12.69
CA ALA A 291 -7.43 -6.70 -11.76
C ALA A 291 -8.30 -5.58 -11.17
N THR A 292 -9.55 -5.91 -10.84
CA THR A 292 -10.52 -4.99 -10.22
C THR A 292 -11.51 -5.80 -9.37
N ASP A 293 -12.59 -5.18 -8.91
CA ASP A 293 -13.54 -5.76 -7.96
C ASP A 293 -14.78 -6.39 -8.62
N GLU A 294 -15.36 -7.38 -7.95
CA GLU A 294 -16.55 -8.09 -8.43
C GLU A 294 -17.77 -7.20 -8.69
N GLY A 295 -17.92 -6.08 -7.99
CA GLY A 295 -19.00 -5.13 -8.24
C GLY A 295 -18.89 -4.46 -9.62
N ILE A 296 -17.67 -4.33 -10.15
CA ILE A 296 -17.44 -3.88 -11.52
C ILE A 296 -17.88 -4.95 -12.51
N LEU A 297 -17.60 -6.22 -12.25
CA LEU A 297 -18.08 -7.33 -13.09
C LEU A 297 -19.61 -7.37 -13.09
N GLU A 298 -20.23 -7.32 -11.92
CA GLU A 298 -21.69 -7.33 -11.77
C GLU A 298 -22.35 -6.24 -12.62
N LYS A 299 -21.92 -4.99 -12.46
CA LYS A 299 -22.45 -3.86 -13.25
C LYS A 299 -22.12 -3.98 -14.73
N SER A 300 -20.97 -4.55 -15.09
CA SER A 300 -20.57 -4.79 -16.49
C SER A 300 -21.46 -5.83 -17.17
N LEU A 301 -21.77 -6.93 -16.48
CA LEU A 301 -22.67 -7.97 -16.98
C LEU A 301 -24.12 -7.47 -17.05
N TYR A 302 -24.57 -6.72 -16.06
CA TYR A 302 -25.89 -6.10 -16.08
C TYR A 302 -26.06 -5.15 -17.27
N LYS A 303 -25.07 -4.28 -17.54
CA LYS A 303 -25.07 -3.41 -18.74
C LYS A 303 -25.10 -4.21 -20.05
N ALA A 304 -24.60 -5.44 -20.06
CA ALA A 304 -24.67 -6.37 -21.20
C ALA A 304 -25.97 -7.19 -21.26
N GLY A 305 -26.94 -6.96 -20.35
CA GLY A 305 -28.18 -7.74 -20.27
C GLY A 305 -28.00 -9.14 -19.69
N LYS A 306 -26.90 -9.41 -18.98
CA LYS A 306 -26.62 -10.67 -18.30
C LYS A 306 -26.88 -10.56 -16.79
N THR A 307 -27.33 -11.66 -16.18
CA THR A 307 -27.46 -11.77 -14.72
C THR A 307 -26.16 -12.25 -14.11
N PHE A 308 -25.64 -11.52 -13.12
CA PHE A 308 -24.45 -11.90 -12.36
C PHE A 308 -24.72 -13.13 -11.49
N LYS A 309 -23.75 -14.06 -11.48
CA LYS A 309 -23.69 -15.20 -10.57
C LYS A 309 -22.36 -15.17 -9.84
N ARG A 310 -22.32 -15.63 -8.59
CA ARG A 310 -21.07 -15.67 -7.82
C ARG A 310 -19.96 -16.47 -8.52
N SER A 311 -20.29 -17.50 -9.29
CA SER A 311 -19.29 -18.28 -10.03
C SER A 311 -18.66 -17.54 -11.23
N ASP A 312 -19.19 -16.37 -11.61
CA ASP A 312 -18.65 -15.56 -12.70
C ASP A 312 -17.29 -14.96 -12.33
N ILE A 313 -17.05 -14.61 -11.06
CA ILE A 313 -15.77 -14.04 -10.62
C ILE A 313 -14.61 -15.04 -10.67
N TYR A 314 -14.88 -16.34 -10.82
CA TYR A 314 -13.85 -17.39 -10.88
C TYR A 314 -13.34 -17.68 -12.30
N ARG A 315 -13.56 -16.75 -13.23
CA ARG A 315 -13.18 -16.83 -14.64
C ARG A 315 -12.27 -15.67 -15.01
N VAL A 316 -11.55 -15.86 -16.11
CA VAL A 316 -10.77 -14.79 -16.73
C VAL A 316 -11.63 -14.09 -17.78
N TYR A 317 -11.66 -12.76 -17.73
CA TYR A 317 -12.34 -11.97 -18.74
C TYR A 317 -11.36 -11.20 -19.61
N GLU A 318 -11.82 -10.70 -20.75
CA GLU A 318 -11.05 -9.81 -21.62
C GLU A 318 -11.90 -8.64 -22.10
N PHE A 319 -11.34 -7.44 -22.05
CA PHE A 319 -11.93 -6.25 -22.66
C PHE A 319 -10.87 -5.57 -23.54
N ASN A 320 -11.19 -5.37 -24.82
CA ASN A 320 -10.32 -4.72 -25.81
C ASN A 320 -8.89 -5.29 -25.93
N GLY A 321 -8.68 -6.56 -25.58
CA GLY A 321 -7.38 -7.25 -25.67
C GLY A 321 -6.53 -7.18 -24.40
N VAL A 322 -7.08 -6.71 -23.27
CA VAL A 322 -6.45 -6.81 -21.94
C VAL A 322 -7.28 -7.75 -21.08
N LYS A 323 -6.62 -8.73 -20.44
CA LYS A 323 -7.30 -9.67 -19.54
C LYS A 323 -7.64 -8.98 -18.20
N ILE A 324 -8.81 -9.27 -17.66
CA ILE A 324 -9.31 -8.69 -16.43
C ILE A 324 -9.66 -9.82 -15.45
N PHE A 325 -9.12 -9.69 -14.24
CA PHE A 325 -9.40 -10.56 -13.12
C PHE A 325 -10.25 -9.82 -12.09
N PHE A 326 -11.21 -10.52 -11.49
CA PHE A 326 -12.11 -9.93 -10.51
C PHE A 326 -11.84 -10.50 -9.12
N ARG A 327 -11.69 -9.60 -8.16
CA ARG A 327 -11.43 -9.86 -6.75
C ARG A 327 -12.56 -10.69 -6.15
N ASP A 328 -12.21 -11.76 -5.45
CA ASP A 328 -13.10 -12.36 -4.46
C ASP A 328 -13.09 -11.46 -3.21
N ARG A 329 -14.09 -10.58 -3.10
CA ARG A 329 -14.16 -9.60 -2.02
C ARG A 329 -14.27 -10.26 -0.64
N GLU A 330 -15.12 -11.29 -0.52
CA GLU A 330 -15.33 -11.98 0.77
C GLU A 330 -14.04 -12.59 1.30
N LEU A 331 -13.31 -13.36 0.47
CA LEU A 331 -12.07 -14.01 0.90
C LEU A 331 -10.96 -13.00 1.19
N SER A 332 -10.88 -11.94 0.38
CA SER A 332 -9.89 -10.88 0.58
C SER A 332 -10.17 -10.08 1.86
N ASP A 333 -11.40 -9.65 2.08
CA ASP A 333 -11.81 -8.85 3.25
C ASP A 333 -11.73 -9.67 4.55
N ARG A 334 -11.85 -10.99 4.49
CA ARG A 334 -11.61 -11.84 5.67
C ARG A 334 -10.17 -11.72 6.17
N ILE A 335 -9.18 -11.72 5.27
CA ILE A 335 -7.77 -11.50 5.64
C ILE A 335 -7.59 -10.07 6.17
N GLY A 336 -8.16 -9.07 5.47
CA GLY A 336 -8.00 -7.66 5.83
C GLY A 336 -8.62 -7.28 7.17
N PHE A 337 -9.83 -7.77 7.47
CA PHE A 337 -10.67 -7.17 8.51
C PHE A 337 -11.26 -8.14 9.54
N ILE A 338 -11.26 -9.45 9.27
CA ILE A 338 -11.95 -10.44 10.11
C ILE A 338 -10.98 -11.32 10.88
N TYR A 339 -10.02 -11.93 10.18
CA TYR A 339 -9.14 -12.97 10.73
C TYR A 339 -8.16 -12.48 11.79
N SER A 340 -7.84 -11.18 11.83
CA SER A 340 -7.02 -10.59 12.90
C SER A 340 -7.63 -10.74 14.31
N ARG A 341 -8.94 -10.99 14.39
CA ARG A 341 -9.68 -11.23 15.65
C ARG A 341 -9.66 -12.69 16.08
N TRP A 342 -9.21 -13.60 15.22
CA TRP A 342 -9.21 -15.04 15.46
C TRP A 342 -7.83 -15.51 15.88
N SER A 343 -7.71 -16.75 16.37
CA SER A 343 -6.39 -17.37 16.40
C SER A 343 -5.91 -17.62 14.98
N GLU A 344 -4.63 -17.37 14.70
CA GLU A 344 -4.06 -17.50 13.36
C GLU A 344 -4.21 -18.91 12.79
N ARG A 345 -4.22 -19.93 13.66
CA ARG A 345 -4.50 -21.33 13.29
C ARG A 345 -5.94 -21.52 12.79
N GLN A 346 -6.93 -20.96 13.48
CA GLN A 346 -8.33 -21.07 13.06
C GLN A 346 -8.60 -20.27 11.78
N ALA A 347 -8.03 -19.06 11.69
CA ALA A 347 -8.14 -18.22 10.50
C ALA A 347 -7.58 -18.90 9.26
N ALA A 348 -6.35 -19.42 9.32
CA ALA A 348 -5.74 -20.13 8.20
C ALA A 348 -6.54 -21.38 7.80
N LYS A 349 -7.06 -22.13 8.79
CA LYS A 349 -7.91 -23.30 8.53
C LYS A 349 -9.20 -22.93 7.79
N ASP A 350 -9.96 -21.94 8.27
CA ASP A 350 -11.21 -21.49 7.63
C ASP A 350 -10.93 -20.98 6.20
N PHE A 351 -9.87 -20.20 6.01
CA PHE A 351 -9.49 -19.69 4.69
C PHE A 351 -9.23 -20.82 3.69
N ILE A 352 -8.43 -21.82 4.09
CA ILE A 352 -8.08 -22.96 3.24
C ILE A 352 -9.29 -23.86 2.98
N GLU A 353 -10.17 -24.06 3.97
CA GLU A 353 -11.40 -24.84 3.80
C GLU A 353 -12.35 -24.19 2.80
N ARG A 354 -12.48 -22.85 2.81
CA ARG A 354 -13.24 -22.11 1.80
C ARG A 354 -12.66 -22.30 0.39
N LEU A 355 -11.35 -22.16 0.24
CA LEU A 355 -10.69 -22.42 -1.04
C LEU A 355 -10.90 -23.86 -1.52
N ARG A 356 -10.80 -24.85 -0.62
CA ARG A 356 -11.06 -26.27 -0.95
C ARG A 356 -12.51 -26.50 -1.35
N HIS A 357 -13.47 -25.82 -0.72
CA HIS A 357 -14.87 -25.89 -1.11
C HIS A 357 -15.08 -25.32 -2.53
N LEU A 358 -14.55 -24.13 -2.81
CA LEU A 358 -14.57 -23.55 -4.15
C LEU A 358 -13.91 -24.46 -5.19
N ALA A 359 -12.81 -25.13 -4.84
CA ALA A 359 -12.14 -26.06 -5.76
C ALA A 359 -12.97 -27.31 -6.08
N ARG A 360 -13.93 -27.71 -5.24
CA ARG A 360 -14.87 -28.81 -5.55
C ARG A 360 -15.94 -28.36 -6.54
N GLU A 361 -16.41 -27.12 -6.42
CA GLU A 361 -17.45 -26.55 -7.28
C GLU A 361 -16.89 -26.04 -8.62
N HIS A 362 -15.63 -25.60 -8.61
CA HIS A 362 -14.96 -24.92 -9.71
C HIS A 362 -13.53 -25.46 -9.88
N SER A 363 -13.39 -26.76 -10.17
CA SER A 363 -12.10 -27.46 -10.24
C SER A 363 -11.05 -26.81 -11.15
N HIS A 364 -11.49 -26.20 -12.26
CA HIS A 364 -10.65 -25.45 -13.22
C HIS A 364 -10.80 -23.93 -13.11
N GLY A 365 -11.47 -23.43 -12.07
CA GLY A 365 -11.65 -22.01 -11.82
C GLY A 365 -10.37 -21.31 -11.35
N VAL A 366 -10.45 -19.98 -11.40
CA VAL A 366 -9.38 -19.04 -11.07
C VAL A 366 -9.91 -18.09 -10.00
N VAL A 367 -9.44 -18.20 -8.75
CA VAL A 367 -9.85 -17.29 -7.67
C VAL A 367 -8.76 -16.24 -7.43
N SER A 368 -9.16 -14.97 -7.37
CA SER A 368 -8.24 -13.84 -7.16
C SER A 368 -8.44 -13.26 -5.76
N ILE A 369 -7.42 -13.36 -4.92
CA ILE A 369 -7.34 -12.79 -3.58
C ILE A 369 -6.50 -11.53 -3.67
N ILE A 370 -7.14 -10.37 -3.53
CA ILE A 370 -6.51 -9.08 -3.80
C ILE A 370 -6.78 -8.14 -2.64
N LEU A 371 -5.75 -7.54 -2.06
CA LEU A 371 -5.88 -6.62 -0.93
C LEU A 371 -4.58 -5.85 -0.71
N ASP A 372 -4.69 -4.80 0.09
CA ASP A 372 -3.54 -4.04 0.57
C ASP A 372 -2.55 -4.94 1.30
N GLY A 373 -1.28 -4.70 1.04
CA GLY A 373 -0.16 -5.46 1.54
C GLY A 373 0.34 -4.95 2.90
N GLU A 374 0.05 -3.73 3.31
CA GLU A 374 0.48 -3.20 4.63
C GLU A 374 -0.60 -3.21 5.71
N ASN A 375 -1.85 -2.92 5.34
CA ASN A 375 -2.93 -2.62 6.29
C ASN A 375 -3.33 -3.76 7.26
N PRO A 376 -3.41 -5.04 6.84
CA PRO A 376 -3.94 -6.08 7.73
C PRO A 376 -3.05 -6.35 8.95
N TRP A 377 -1.73 -6.30 8.75
CA TRP A 377 -0.76 -7.03 9.56
C TRP A 377 -0.52 -6.45 10.94
N GLU A 378 -0.69 -5.13 11.11
CA GLU A 378 -0.57 -4.49 12.43
C GLU A 378 -1.59 -5.03 13.45
N ASN A 379 -2.69 -5.62 12.97
CA ASN A 379 -3.76 -6.17 13.79
C ASN A 379 -3.55 -7.64 14.15
N TYR A 380 -2.65 -8.33 13.45
CA TYR A 380 -2.27 -9.71 13.75
C TYR A 380 -1.17 -9.76 14.82
N SER A 381 -1.17 -10.85 15.58
CA SER A 381 -0.03 -11.15 16.46
C SER A 381 1.24 -11.27 15.61
N GLU A 382 2.34 -10.67 16.05
CA GLU A 382 3.64 -10.74 15.37
C GLU A 382 3.59 -10.39 13.87
N GLY A 383 2.72 -9.46 13.45
CA GLY A 383 2.65 -9.06 12.04
C GLY A 383 2.05 -10.12 11.10
N GLY A 384 1.34 -11.13 11.62
CA GLY A 384 0.67 -12.15 10.80
C GLY A 384 1.62 -13.19 10.21
N ILE A 385 2.88 -13.24 10.67
CA ILE A 385 3.89 -14.23 10.26
C ILE A 385 3.33 -15.65 10.37
N ASN A 386 2.71 -15.99 11.51
CA ASN A 386 2.20 -17.34 11.75
C ASN A 386 0.96 -17.64 10.90
N PHE A 387 0.08 -16.66 10.66
CA PHE A 387 -1.02 -16.81 9.71
C PHE A 387 -0.52 -17.11 8.29
N LEU A 388 0.38 -16.28 7.76
CA LEU A 388 0.92 -16.44 6.40
C LEU A 388 1.65 -17.76 6.22
N ARG A 389 2.54 -18.13 7.15
CA ARG A 389 3.23 -19.43 7.13
C ARG A 389 2.27 -20.60 7.07
N ARG A 390 1.19 -20.58 7.87
CA ARG A 390 0.19 -21.66 7.87
C ARG A 390 -0.59 -21.73 6.57
N VAL A 391 -0.99 -20.59 6.01
CA VAL A 391 -1.68 -20.54 4.71
C VAL A 391 -0.78 -21.11 3.61
N TYR A 392 0.48 -20.66 3.54
CA TYR A 392 1.43 -21.13 2.53
C TYR A 392 1.83 -22.60 2.74
N GLU A 393 1.97 -23.06 3.97
CA GLU A 393 2.21 -24.47 4.27
C GLU A 393 1.06 -25.35 3.76
N GLU A 394 -0.20 -25.00 4.04
CA GLU A 394 -1.37 -25.74 3.58
C GLU A 394 -1.51 -25.70 2.05
N LEU A 395 -1.20 -24.58 1.42
CA LEU A 395 -1.19 -24.45 -0.05
C LEU A 395 -0.08 -25.29 -0.68
N SER A 396 1.13 -25.29 -0.09
CA SER A 396 2.27 -26.06 -0.58
C SER A 396 2.03 -27.57 -0.58
N LYS A 397 1.18 -28.06 0.34
CA LYS A 397 0.84 -29.48 0.49
C LYS A 397 -0.43 -29.87 -0.29
N SER A 398 -1.11 -28.92 -0.92
CA SER A 398 -2.40 -29.14 -1.56
C SER A 398 -2.25 -29.75 -2.96
N SER A 399 -3.02 -30.79 -3.26
CA SER A 399 -3.16 -31.36 -4.61
C SER A 399 -4.32 -30.77 -5.41
N VAL A 400 -5.21 -30.00 -4.76
CA VAL A 400 -6.44 -29.44 -5.36
C VAL A 400 -6.39 -27.92 -5.53
N LEU A 401 -5.52 -27.25 -4.77
CA LEU A 401 -5.26 -25.81 -4.86
C LEU A 401 -3.85 -25.63 -5.42
N ASN A 402 -3.72 -24.82 -6.47
CA ASN A 402 -2.43 -24.47 -7.03
C ASN A 402 -2.29 -22.96 -7.06
N THR A 403 -1.28 -22.42 -6.39
CA THR A 403 -0.97 -20.98 -6.47
C THR A 403 -0.23 -20.67 -7.75
N VAL A 404 -0.70 -19.67 -8.48
CA VAL A 404 -0.11 -19.24 -9.76
C VAL A 404 -0.09 -17.72 -9.82
N THR A 405 0.77 -17.17 -10.66
CA THR A 405 0.78 -15.74 -10.92
C THR A 405 -0.25 -15.36 -12.00
N PHE A 406 -0.61 -14.08 -12.09
CA PHE A 406 -1.58 -13.61 -13.08
C PHE A 406 -1.05 -13.81 -14.50
N SER A 407 0.22 -13.50 -14.75
CA SER A 407 0.86 -13.74 -16.05
C SER A 407 0.92 -15.21 -16.45
N GLU A 408 1.00 -16.15 -15.50
CA GLU A 408 0.91 -17.59 -15.82
C GLU A 408 -0.49 -17.94 -16.34
N VAL A 409 -1.55 -17.43 -15.68
CA VAL A 409 -2.94 -17.64 -16.13
C VAL A 409 -3.22 -16.96 -17.46
N VAL A 410 -2.65 -15.78 -17.71
CA VAL A 410 -2.76 -15.08 -19.00
C VAL A 410 -2.24 -15.96 -20.15
N LYS A 411 -1.18 -16.74 -19.95
CA LYS A 411 -0.55 -17.53 -21.03
C LYS A 411 -1.39 -18.72 -21.50
N ASP A 412 -2.11 -19.37 -20.60
CA ASP A 412 -2.69 -20.70 -20.86
C ASP A 412 -4.20 -20.80 -20.60
N THR A 413 -4.84 -19.72 -20.13
CA THR A 413 -6.28 -19.72 -19.81
C THR A 413 -7.05 -18.84 -20.79
N ALA A 414 -8.06 -19.43 -21.44
CA ALA A 414 -8.98 -18.70 -22.30
C ALA A 414 -9.78 -17.67 -21.50
N ALA A 415 -10.00 -16.50 -22.09
CA ALA A 415 -10.76 -15.43 -21.46
C ALA A 415 -12.15 -15.28 -22.09
N GLU A 416 -13.17 -15.00 -21.27
CA GLU A 416 -14.50 -14.63 -21.74
C GLU A 416 -14.51 -13.16 -22.15
N ARG A 417 -15.02 -12.86 -23.35
CA ARG A 417 -15.11 -11.47 -23.81
C ARG A 417 -16.16 -10.69 -23.02
N LEU A 418 -15.76 -9.56 -22.44
CA LEU A 418 -16.67 -8.53 -21.95
C LEU A 418 -17.04 -7.58 -23.09
N SER A 419 -18.35 -7.43 -23.34
CA SER A 419 -18.87 -6.46 -24.30
C SER A 419 -18.89 -5.04 -23.75
N THR A 420 -19.01 -4.91 -22.42
CA THR A 420 -19.10 -3.65 -21.69
C THR A 420 -18.21 -3.72 -20.46
N LEU A 421 -17.55 -2.62 -20.13
CA LEU A 421 -16.80 -2.45 -18.89
C LEU A 421 -17.39 -1.25 -18.14
N HIS A 422 -17.90 -1.48 -16.93
CA HIS A 422 -18.44 -0.42 -16.09
C HIS A 422 -17.31 0.46 -15.52
N PRO A 423 -17.35 1.79 -15.68
CA PRO A 423 -16.43 2.68 -14.99
C PRO A 423 -16.64 2.62 -13.48
N GLY A 424 -15.62 2.35 -12.69
CA GLY A 424 -15.70 2.38 -11.23
C GLY A 424 -14.44 1.88 -10.55
N SER A 425 -14.46 1.81 -9.23
CA SER A 425 -13.35 1.32 -8.40
C SER A 425 -13.72 0.07 -7.62
N TRP A 426 -12.78 -0.45 -6.85
CA TRP A 426 -13.05 -1.55 -5.92
C TRP A 426 -13.94 -1.19 -4.73
N ILE A 427 -14.24 0.09 -4.53
CA ILE A 427 -15.11 0.59 -3.48
C ILE A 427 -16.41 1.07 -4.12
N LYS A 428 -17.54 0.53 -3.66
CA LYS A 428 -18.91 0.86 -4.13
C LYS A 428 -19.14 0.65 -5.64
N ALA A 429 -18.16 0.10 -6.36
CA ALA A 429 -18.15 0.03 -7.82
C ALA A 429 -18.40 1.40 -8.48
N ASP A 430 -17.91 2.49 -7.88
CA ASP A 430 -17.98 3.87 -8.42
C ASP A 430 -16.76 4.70 -8.00
N PHE A 431 -16.77 6.01 -8.28
CA PHE A 431 -15.69 6.95 -7.93
C PHE A 431 -16.02 7.91 -6.79
N SER A 432 -17.17 7.75 -6.10
CA SER A 432 -17.67 8.69 -5.09
C SER A 432 -16.71 8.89 -3.91
N THR A 433 -15.83 7.91 -3.67
CA THR A 433 -14.76 7.97 -2.66
C THR A 433 -13.71 9.04 -2.94
N TRP A 434 -13.45 9.43 -4.20
CA TRP A 434 -12.39 10.40 -4.54
C TRP A 434 -12.91 11.69 -5.22
N ILE A 435 -14.19 11.75 -5.55
CA ILE A 435 -14.84 12.91 -6.18
C ILE A 435 -16.34 12.86 -5.87
N GLY A 436 -16.95 13.97 -5.49
CA GLY A 436 -18.33 13.98 -4.98
C GLY A 436 -18.53 14.90 -3.78
N HIS A 437 -17.65 14.77 -2.78
CA HIS A 437 -17.72 15.58 -1.56
C HIS A 437 -17.22 17.01 -1.83
N PRO A 438 -17.83 18.07 -1.22
CA PRO A 438 -17.42 19.46 -1.45
C PRO A 438 -15.92 19.73 -1.28
N GLU A 439 -15.27 19.12 -0.29
CA GLU A 439 -13.82 19.25 -0.07
C GLU A 439 -12.99 18.57 -1.17
N LYS A 440 -13.37 17.35 -1.58
CA LYS A 440 -12.73 16.61 -2.68
C LYS A 440 -12.86 17.38 -3.99
N ASN A 441 -14.06 17.93 -4.26
CA ASN A 441 -14.33 18.72 -5.45
C ASN A 441 -13.49 20.00 -5.48
N ARG A 442 -13.36 20.69 -4.33
CA ARG A 442 -12.51 21.87 -4.21
C ARG A 442 -11.03 21.53 -4.42
N ALA A 443 -10.54 20.40 -3.91
CA ALA A 443 -9.19 19.93 -4.15
C ALA A 443 -8.93 19.69 -5.65
N TRP A 444 -9.86 19.02 -6.36
CA TRP A 444 -9.79 18.87 -7.82
C TRP A 444 -9.78 20.22 -8.54
N GLU A 445 -10.64 21.15 -8.14
CA GLU A 445 -10.69 22.50 -8.71
C GLU A 445 -9.36 23.24 -8.60
N TYR A 446 -8.74 23.20 -7.41
CA TYR A 446 -7.43 23.83 -7.21
C TYR A 446 -6.32 23.13 -7.98
N LEU A 447 -6.28 21.79 -7.96
CA LEU A 447 -5.27 21.03 -8.68
C LEU A 447 -5.30 21.36 -10.19
N ILE A 448 -6.48 21.29 -10.81
CA ILE A 448 -6.61 21.58 -12.24
C ILE A 448 -6.29 23.04 -12.54
N LYS A 449 -6.78 23.99 -11.72
CA LYS A 449 -6.48 25.41 -11.90
C LYS A 449 -4.98 25.69 -11.84
N VAL A 450 -4.26 25.12 -10.87
CA VAL A 450 -2.80 25.27 -10.76
C VAL A 450 -2.09 24.67 -11.97
N LYS A 451 -2.50 23.47 -12.40
CA LYS A 451 -1.90 22.82 -13.57
C LYS A 451 -2.12 23.63 -14.86
N ASP A 452 -3.32 24.14 -15.09
CA ASP A 452 -3.63 24.97 -16.26
C ASP A 452 -2.82 26.28 -16.25
N LEU A 453 -2.68 26.93 -15.09
CA LEU A 453 -1.86 28.13 -14.93
C LEU A 453 -0.36 27.91 -15.15
N LEU A 454 0.11 26.68 -14.96
CA LEU A 454 1.51 26.30 -15.10
C LEU A 454 1.82 25.63 -16.44
N GLU A 455 0.82 25.17 -17.19
CA GLU A 455 0.99 24.52 -18.49
C GLU A 455 1.65 25.45 -19.52
N GLU A 456 1.34 26.75 -19.46
CA GLU A 456 1.94 27.80 -20.32
C GLU A 456 3.31 28.31 -19.82
N LYS A 457 3.76 27.86 -18.63
CA LYS A 457 5.00 28.33 -18.02
C LYS A 457 6.10 27.27 -18.13
N SER A 458 7.32 27.72 -18.37
CA SER A 458 8.50 26.85 -18.25
C SER A 458 8.79 26.58 -16.77
N ILE A 459 8.18 25.53 -16.22
CA ILE A 459 8.51 25.01 -14.89
C ILE A 459 9.60 23.94 -14.97
N ASN A 460 10.44 23.87 -13.93
CA ASN A 460 11.50 22.87 -13.83
C ASN A 460 10.93 21.45 -13.63
N ASN A 461 11.78 20.43 -13.77
CA ASN A 461 11.35 19.03 -13.67
C ASN A 461 10.88 18.64 -12.26
N ALA A 462 11.41 19.27 -11.21
CA ALA A 462 10.96 19.02 -9.83
C ALA A 462 9.50 19.45 -9.65
N ALA A 463 9.16 20.69 -10.04
CA ALA A 463 7.79 21.19 -9.99
C ALA A 463 6.83 20.34 -10.84
N LYS A 464 7.27 19.86 -12.01
CA LYS A 464 6.46 18.92 -12.82
C LYS A 464 6.16 17.63 -12.06
N ARG A 465 7.15 17.07 -11.36
CA ARG A 465 6.97 15.86 -10.55
C ARG A 465 6.00 16.08 -9.39
N GLU A 466 6.12 17.19 -8.66
CA GLU A 466 5.19 17.52 -7.57
C GLU A 466 3.75 17.67 -8.09
N LEU A 467 3.54 18.29 -9.26
CA LEU A 467 2.22 18.37 -9.88
C LEU A 467 1.64 17.03 -10.32
N MET A 468 2.48 16.02 -10.59
CA MET A 468 2.04 14.65 -10.88
C MET A 468 1.78 13.89 -9.57
N ALA A 469 2.58 14.13 -8.53
CA ALA A 469 2.37 13.57 -7.20
C ALA A 469 1.03 14.03 -6.60
N ALA A 470 0.66 15.29 -6.78
CA ALA A 470 -0.63 15.84 -6.35
C ALA A 470 -1.86 15.20 -7.04
N GLU A 471 -1.68 14.40 -8.10
CA GLU A 471 -2.78 13.64 -8.73
C GLU A 471 -3.11 12.32 -8.00
N GLY A 472 -2.31 11.93 -7.01
CA GLY A 472 -2.48 10.68 -6.28
C GLY A 472 -3.83 10.56 -5.58
N SER A 473 -4.40 9.35 -5.58
CA SER A 473 -5.72 9.08 -5.00
C SER A 473 -5.77 9.38 -3.50
N ASP A 474 -4.64 9.22 -2.82
CA ASP A 474 -4.51 9.36 -1.38
C ASP A 474 -4.95 10.73 -0.86
N TRP A 475 -4.67 11.81 -1.59
CA TRP A 475 -5.05 13.16 -1.17
C TRP A 475 -6.57 13.30 -1.09
N PHE A 476 -7.29 12.74 -2.07
CA PHE A 476 -8.74 12.80 -2.15
C PHE A 476 -9.44 11.80 -1.22
N TRP A 477 -8.74 10.76 -0.76
CA TRP A 477 -9.24 9.80 0.21
C TRP A 477 -9.51 10.43 1.58
N TRP A 478 -8.66 11.38 2.00
CA TRP A 478 -8.71 12.00 3.33
C TRP A 478 -9.63 13.23 3.43
N TYR A 479 -10.01 13.83 2.30
CA TYR A 479 -10.92 14.98 2.30
C TYR A 479 -12.38 14.56 2.51
N GLY A 480 -13.14 15.32 3.29
CA GLY A 480 -14.52 15.02 3.66
C GLY A 480 -14.66 14.19 4.94
N ASP A 481 -15.85 13.61 5.13
CA ASP A 481 -16.27 12.94 6.36
C ASP A 481 -16.30 11.40 6.27
N ASP A 482 -15.94 10.84 5.12
CA ASP A 482 -15.92 9.39 4.87
C ASP A 482 -14.82 8.65 5.63
N ASN A 483 -13.66 9.30 5.83
CA ASN A 483 -12.45 8.69 6.39
C ASN A 483 -11.85 9.56 7.50
N PHE A 484 -11.26 8.93 8.52
CA PHE A 484 -10.64 9.62 9.64
C PHE A 484 -9.13 9.36 9.69
N THR A 485 -8.37 10.40 9.93
CA THR A 485 -6.94 10.32 10.28
C THR A 485 -6.57 11.41 11.28
N LEU A 486 -5.63 11.11 12.16
CA LEU A 486 -5.03 12.10 13.06
C LEU A 486 -4.10 13.08 12.31
N TYR A 487 -3.76 12.76 11.06
CA TYR A 487 -2.77 13.46 10.24
C TYR A 487 -3.40 14.27 9.09
N SER A 488 -4.68 14.63 9.19
CA SER A 488 -5.40 15.30 8.10
C SER A 488 -4.78 16.64 7.71
N ARG A 489 -4.18 17.35 8.68
CA ARG A 489 -3.47 18.60 8.43
C ARG A 489 -2.17 18.38 7.66
N GLU A 490 -1.44 17.33 7.97
CA GLU A 490 -0.22 16.93 7.28
C GLU A 490 -0.53 16.50 5.85
N PHE A 491 -1.57 15.69 5.62
CA PHE A 491 -2.00 15.33 4.28
C PHE A 491 -2.40 16.56 3.45
N ASP A 492 -3.18 17.48 4.01
CA ASP A 492 -3.54 18.73 3.34
C ASP A 492 -2.32 19.62 3.06
N ALA A 493 -1.37 19.70 4.00
CA ALA A 493 -0.15 20.49 3.84
C ALA A 493 0.81 19.93 2.81
N ILE A 494 0.87 18.60 2.63
CA ILE A 494 1.68 17.97 1.58
C ILE A 494 1.02 18.18 0.20
N PHE A 495 -0.31 18.11 0.11
CA PHE A 495 -1.05 18.32 -1.13
C PHE A 495 -0.94 19.76 -1.67
N ARG A 496 -0.97 20.76 -0.77
CA ARG A 496 -0.91 22.19 -1.12
C ARG A 496 0.50 22.69 -1.33
#